data_AF-A0A084Y735-F1
#
_entry.id   AF-A0A084Y735-F1
#
_cell.length_a   1.000
_cell.length_b   1.000
_cell.length_c   1.000
_cell.angle_alpha   90.00
_cell.angle_beta   90.00
_cell.angle_gamma   90.00
#
_symmetry.space_group_name_H-M   'P 1'
#
loop_
_entity.id
_entity.type
_entity.pdbx_description
1 polymer ?
#
loop_
_entity_poly.entity_id
_entity_poly.type
_entity_poly.pdbx_seq_one_letter_code
_entity_poly.pdbx_strand_id
1 'polypeptide(L)' 'MLNIHWNSLADFLAMGNHGVYVWGSLTVMALLMLAEPILLLQGRKKLVSRLKRQYRAERTEARRSSASPRRSPD' A
#
# COMPACT_ATOMS: atom_id res chain seq x y z
N MET A 1 27.97 33.08 -24.31
CA MET A 1 27.44 32.69 -22.98
C MET A 1 26.30 31.72 -23.23
N LEU A 2 26.49 30.44 -22.95
CA LEU A 2 25.44 29.43 -23.09
C LEU A 2 24.52 29.50 -21.87
N ASN A 3 23.41 30.21 -22.03
CA ASN A 3 22.41 30.40 -21.00
C ASN A 3 21.38 29.27 -21.12
N ILE A 4 21.46 28.29 -20.21
CA ILE A 4 20.50 27.18 -20.14
C ILE A 4 19.22 27.74 -19.50
N HIS A 5 18.31 28.25 -20.33
CA HIS A 5 16.97 28.69 -19.91
C HIS A 5 16.03 27.48 -19.78
N TRP A 6 16.30 26.59 -18.82
CA TRP A 6 15.31 25.59 -18.41
C TRP A 6 14.47 26.20 -17.28
N ASN A 7 13.48 27.03 -17.62
CA ASN A 7 12.71 27.83 -16.66
C ASN A 7 11.62 27.05 -15.89
N SER A 8 11.92 25.82 -15.48
CA SER A 8 11.11 25.02 -14.55
C SER A 8 9.89 24.28 -15.12
N LEU A 9 9.64 23.10 -14.55
CA LEU A 9 8.35 22.39 -14.60
C LEU A 9 7.19 23.28 -14.10
N ALA A 10 7.50 24.29 -13.29
CA ALA A 10 6.55 25.28 -12.82
C ALA A 10 5.96 26.14 -13.95
N ASP A 11 6.73 26.50 -14.99
CA ASP A 11 6.22 27.25 -16.14
C ASP A 11 5.29 26.40 -17.02
N PHE A 12 5.59 25.11 -17.17
CA PHE A 12 4.71 24.15 -17.85
C PHE A 12 3.40 23.87 -17.08
N LEU A 13 3.44 23.95 -15.74
CA LEU A 13 2.27 23.84 -14.88
C LEU A 13 1.45 25.14 -14.87
N ALA A 14 2.12 26.31 -14.98
CA ALA A 14 1.52 27.64 -14.96
C ALA A 14 0.97 28.11 -16.32
N MET A 15 1.33 27.46 -17.43
CA MET A 15 0.70 27.64 -18.74
C MET A 15 -0.68 26.94 -18.73
N GLY A 16 -1.62 27.54 -17.99
CA GLY A 16 -2.84 26.95 -17.43
C GLY A 16 -3.84 26.28 -18.39
N ASN A 17 -3.57 26.26 -19.70
CA ASN A 17 -4.40 25.59 -20.69
C ASN A 17 -3.75 24.34 -21.32
N HIS A 18 -2.43 24.17 -21.26
CA HIS A 18 -1.74 23.02 -21.88
C HIS A 18 -1.23 22.00 -20.86
N GLY A 19 -0.85 22.45 -19.65
CA GLY A 19 -0.44 21.55 -18.57
C GLY A 19 -1.53 20.54 -18.21
N VAL A 20 -2.81 20.95 -18.22
CA VAL A 20 -3.95 20.11 -17.83
C VAL A 20 -4.09 18.86 -18.71
N TYR A 21 -3.75 18.93 -20.01
CA TYR A 21 -3.80 17.78 -20.93
C TYR A 21 -2.65 16.80 -20.71
N VAL A 22 -1.45 17.32 -20.43
CA VAL A 22 -0.25 16.51 -20.16
C VAL A 22 -0.39 15.78 -18.84
N TRP A 23 -0.79 16.51 -17.80
CA TRP A 23 -1.10 15.93 -16.49
C TRP A 23 -2.31 15.00 -16.58
N GLY A 24 -3.37 15.35 -17.31
CA GLY A 24 -4.51 14.47 -17.53
C GLY A 24 -4.09 13.11 -18.09
N SER A 25 -3.29 13.08 -19.16
CA SER A 25 -2.85 11.84 -19.81
C SER A 25 -1.87 11.04 -18.94
N LEU A 26 -0.88 11.71 -18.32
CA LEU A 26 0.08 11.06 -17.42
C LEU A 26 -0.59 10.53 -16.15
N THR A 27 -1.50 11.29 -15.55
CA THR A 27 -2.26 10.87 -14.39
C THR A 27 -3.20 9.73 -14.74
N VAL A 28 -3.88 9.74 -15.89
CA VAL A 28 -4.72 8.63 -16.35
C VAL A 28 -3.90 7.35 -16.56
N MET A 29 -2.73 7.46 -17.20
CA MET A 29 -1.83 6.33 -17.39
C MET A 29 -1.31 5.78 -16.06
N ALA A 30 -0.83 6.65 -15.17
CA ALA A 30 -0.37 6.27 -13.83
C ALA A 30 -1.51 5.65 -13.02
N LEU A 31 -2.72 6.19 -13.12
CA LEU A 31 -3.91 5.65 -12.46
C LEU A 31 -4.23 4.23 -12.95
N LEU A 32 -4.20 4.00 -14.27
CA LEU A 32 -4.40 2.67 -14.86
C LEU A 32 -3.33 1.68 -14.39
N MET A 33 -2.07 2.09 -14.40
CA MET A 33 -0.96 1.27 -13.93
C MET A 33 -1.02 0.99 -12.42
N LEU A 34 -1.58 1.91 -11.63
CA LEU A 34 -1.76 1.76 -10.19
C LEU A 34 -3.04 1.04 -9.80
N ALA A 35 -4.06 1.00 -10.68
CA ALA A 35 -5.36 0.40 -10.39
C ALA A 35 -5.19 -1.09 -10.00
N GLU A 36 -4.43 -1.85 -10.77
CA GLU A 36 -4.15 -3.26 -10.50
C GLU A 36 -3.41 -3.50 -9.17
N PRO A 37 -2.26 -2.83 -8.87
CA PRO A 37 -1.60 -2.96 -7.58
C PRO A 37 -2.49 -2.53 -6.41
N ILE A 38 -3.29 -1.48 -6.55
CA ILE A 38 -4.20 -1.01 -5.49
C ILE A 38 -5.24 -2.09 -5.17
N LEU A 39 -5.86 -2.68 -6.19
CA LEU A 39 -6.81 -3.78 -6.02
C LEU A 39 -6.14 -5.01 -5.37
N LEU A 40 -4.93 -5.35 -5.81
CA LEU A 40 -4.12 -6.43 -5.22
C LEU A 40 -3.74 -6.15 -3.75
N LEU A 41 -3.37 -4.91 -3.42
CA LEU A 41 -3.05 -4.47 -2.07
C LEU A 41 -4.28 -4.54 -1.15
N GLN A 42 -5.45 -4.16 -1.65
CA GLN A 42 -6.72 -4.32 -0.93
C GLN A 42 -7.05 -5.80 -0.67
N GLY A 43 -6.84 -6.67 -1.66
CA GLY A 43 -6.98 -8.12 -1.51
C GLY A 43 -6.01 -8.72 -0.48
N ARG A 44 -4.73 -8.30 -0.54
CA ARG A 44 -3.70 -8.70 0.42
C ARG A 44 -4.07 -8.31 1.85
N LYS A 45 -4.61 -7.11 2.08
CA LYS A 45 -5.09 -6.68 3.41
C LYS A 45 -6.17 -7.61 3.96
N LYS A 46 -7.09 -8.09 3.11
CA LYS A 46 -8.11 -9.07 3.52
C LYS A 46 -7.51 -10.42 3.90
N LEU A 47 -6.55 -10.93 3.12
CA LEU A 47 -5.86 -12.20 3.43
C LEU A 47 -5.03 -12.10 4.70
N VAL A 48 -4.24 -11.03 4.85
CA VAL A 48 -3.44 -10.78 6.06
C VAL A 48 -4.34 -10.63 7.29
N SER A 49 -5.48 -9.95 7.18
CA SER A 49 -6.44 -9.83 8.28
C SER A 49 -6.97 -11.19 8.74
N ARG A 50 -7.28 -12.10 7.79
CA ARG A 50 -7.72 -13.47 8.09
C ARG A 50 -6.61 -14.28 8.77
N LEU A 51 -5.39 -14.27 8.23
CA LEU A 51 -4.25 -14.97 8.83
C LEU A 51 -3.90 -14.42 10.23
N LYS A 52 -3.97 -13.10 10.41
CA LYS A 52 -3.69 -12.46 11.70
C LYS A 52 -4.68 -12.87 12.79
N ARG A 53 -5.94 -13.19 12.41
CA ARG A 53 -6.96 -13.69 13.34
C ARG A 53 -6.68 -15.13 13.76
N GLN A 54 -6.23 -15.98 12.84
CA GLN A 54 -5.83 -17.37 13.13
C GLN A 54 -4.58 -17.41 14.01
N TYR A 55 -3.56 -16.63 13.66
CA TYR A 55 -2.32 -16.55 14.44
C TYR A 55 -2.53 -16.08 15.88
N ARG A 56 -3.52 -15.22 16.12
CA ARG A 56 -3.90 -14.79 17.47
C ARG A 56 -4.52 -15.91 18.29
N ALA A 57 -5.37 -16.74 17.70
CA ALA A 57 -6.00 -17.87 18.39
C ALA A 57 -4.96 -18.94 18.76
N GLU A 58 -4.08 -19.31 17.82
CA GLU A 58 -3.02 -20.29 18.07
C GLU A 58 -2.04 -19.83 19.16
N ARG A 59 -1.66 -18.55 19.22
CA ARG A 59 -0.80 -18.06 20.32
C ARG A 59 -1.46 -18.15 21.69
N THR A 60 -2.78 -17.94 21.78
CA THR A 60 -3.49 -18.03 23.07
C THR A 60 -3.61 -19.48 23.53
N GLU A 61 -3.85 -20.41 22.61
CA GLU A 61 -3.88 -21.85 22.90
C GLU A 61 -2.50 -22.42 23.24
N ALA A 62 -1.47 -22.06 22.46
CA ALA A 62 -0.07 -22.43 22.74
C ALA A 62 0.41 -21.91 24.11
N ARG A 63 -0.05 -20.71 24.50
CA ARG A 63 0.24 -20.15 25.83
C ARG A 63 -0.51 -20.89 26.93
N ARG A 64 -1.73 -21.37 26.66
CA ARG A 64 -2.58 -22.11 27.62
C ARG A 64 -2.09 -23.53 27.84
N SER A 65 -1.60 -24.20 26.80
CA SER A 65 -0.96 -25.53 26.89
C SER A 65 0.40 -25.45 27.59
N SER A 66 1.20 -24.41 27.35
CA SER A 66 2.45 -24.19 28.10
C SER A 66 2.23 -23.77 29.56
N ALA A 67 1.12 -23.09 29.85
CA ALA A 67 0.74 -22.63 31.19
C ALA A 67 -0.21 -23.59 31.91
N SER A 68 -0.37 -24.83 31.41
CA SER A 68 -1.00 -25.92 32.15
C SER A 68 0.09 -26.72 32.87
N PRO A 69 0.55 -26.29 34.07
CA PRO A 69 1.41 -27.10 34.90
C PRO A 69 0.64 -28.39 35.21
N ARG A 70 1.30 -29.51 34.91
CA ARG A 70 0.94 -30.88 35.30
C ARG A 70 -0.01 -30.90 36.49
N ARG A 71 -1.31 -31.04 36.22
CA ARG A 71 -2.24 -31.51 37.25
C ARG A 71 -1.99 -33.01 37.34
N SER A 72 -1.06 -33.38 38.21
CA SER A 72 -0.89 -34.74 38.72
C SER A 72 -2.17 -35.08 39.48
N PRO A 73 -2.92 -36.11 39.08
CA PRO A 73 -3.89 -36.76 39.94
C PRO A 73 -3.18 -37.90 40.66
N ASP A 74 -3.29 -37.82 41.97
CA ASP A 74 -2.86 -38.72 43.05
C ASP A 74 -3.20 -40.20 42.81
#